data_AF-A0A1P8FGL8-F1
#
_entry.id   AF-A0A1P8FGL8-F1
#
_cell.length_a   1.000
_cell.length_b   1.000
_cell.length_c   1.000
_cell.angle_alpha   90.00
_cell.angle_beta   90.00
_cell.angle_gamma   90.00
#
_symmetry.space_group_name_H-M   'P 1'
#
loop_
_entity.id
_entity.type
_entity.pdbx_description
1 polymer ?
#
loop_
_entity_poly.entity_id
_entity_poly.type
_entity_poly.pdbx_seq_one_letter_code
_entity_poly.pdbx_strand_id
1 'polypeptide(L)'
;MPVLRPVIVRKSLTLFVVVLVASLLISGFSSGWAMGSLAWPVAMSAGVSAFSAWQMANQIRKGFVAGIVEPFRLVPIDPAQWPAADWAAIDAHSAYLESMGHHRLGDFTSNASQGAARGFARYFSDAEGTRIVEVQHFERVSMPAGMMEDAHFTVRVSMMSVVGGRIRVVTSNRPTHPAFYLMRSDEVVQASYPALALPELLAKQARLLEFVSERTGKPADTGFTLERYVGLERERFADVKARVAKTSGWDFVREWDKFVEDPKSSWAPGESLLRALPARGWDVADTLAAGGAAETAEAPVDPALRERARSGAHWFYWVSALSLVNAVSSAMGSTWGFIIGLGATQVVSAAALAAAGDGAETVRLLAWVGLAINIVVIAVFTLIGWLATRPSVIAFGIGIALFALDTLIFLLAGDWVGLAFHALALYFMGTGMQAARAMRRAASAAPAPA
;
A
#
# COMPACT_ATOMS: atom_id res chain seq x y z
N MET A 1 18.88 2.92 7.09
CA MET A 1 17.61 2.98 6.34
C MET A 1 17.33 4.41 5.93
N PRO A 2 16.83 4.68 4.71
CA PRO A 2 16.62 6.05 4.27
C PRO A 2 15.43 6.70 4.99
N VAL A 3 15.60 7.97 5.36
CA VAL A 3 14.51 8.89 5.69
C VAL A 3 13.71 9.13 4.40
N LEU A 4 12.41 8.87 4.43
CA LEU A 4 11.54 8.89 3.25
C LEU A 4 11.18 10.32 2.81
N ARG A 5 10.94 11.27 3.74
CA ARG A 5 10.59 12.65 3.36
C ARG A 5 11.65 13.29 2.44
N PRO A 6 12.98 13.27 2.75
CA PRO A 6 13.99 13.80 1.84
C PRO A 6 13.99 13.14 0.46
N VAL A 7 13.72 11.83 0.39
CA VAL A 7 13.62 11.12 -0.89
C VAL A 7 12.42 11.61 -1.70
N ILE A 8 11.25 11.73 -1.07
CA ILE A 8 10.03 12.24 -1.71
C ILE A 8 10.23 13.69 -2.15
N VAL A 9 10.72 14.56 -1.27
CA VAL A 9 10.95 15.99 -1.56
C VAL A 9 11.94 16.17 -2.70
N ARG A 10 13.07 15.44 -2.71
CA ARG A 10 14.05 15.52 -3.81
C ARG A 10 13.44 15.11 -5.14
N LYS A 11 12.65 14.04 -5.17
CA LYS A 11 11.95 13.59 -6.39
C LYS A 11 10.91 14.62 -6.85
N SER A 12 10.13 15.16 -5.93
CA SER A 12 9.15 16.22 -6.23
C SER A 12 9.81 17.52 -6.71
N LEU A 13 10.96 17.91 -6.14
CA LEU A 13 11.71 19.09 -6.58
C LEU A 13 12.32 18.88 -7.98
N THR A 14 12.82 17.68 -8.26
CA THR A 14 13.29 17.33 -9.60
C THR A 14 12.16 17.45 -10.62
N LEU A 15 10.98 16.91 -10.29
CA LEU A 15 9.79 17.04 -11.13
C LEU A 15 9.36 18.51 -11.30
N PHE A 16 9.40 19.31 -10.23
CA PHE A 16 9.12 20.74 -10.27
C PHE A 16 9.98 21.44 -11.31
N VAL A 17 11.30 21.24 -11.26
CA VAL A 17 12.23 21.86 -12.20
C VAL A 17 11.96 21.43 -13.63
N VAL A 18 11.71 20.13 -13.86
CA VAL A 18 11.41 19.61 -15.21
C VAL A 18 10.11 20.22 -15.76
N VAL A 19 9.03 20.21 -14.97
CA VAL A 19 7.74 20.77 -15.38
C VAL A 19 7.85 22.28 -15.58
N LEU A 20 8.61 22.98 -14.74
CA LEU A 20 8.81 24.43 -14.85
C LEU A 20 9.56 24.79 -16.13
N VAL A 21 10.68 24.12 -16.42
CA VAL A 21 11.45 24.34 -17.65
C VAL A 21 10.57 24.06 -18.87
N ALA A 22 9.85 22.94 -18.90
CA ALA A 22 8.95 22.63 -19.99
C ALA A 22 7.87 23.70 -20.16
N SER A 23 7.24 24.12 -19.07
CA SER A 23 6.19 25.14 -19.09
C SER A 23 6.70 26.50 -19.56
N LEU A 24 7.89 26.91 -19.11
CA LEU A 24 8.52 28.15 -19.54
C LEU A 24 8.90 28.14 -21.02
N LEU A 25 9.43 27.01 -21.53
CA LEU A 25 9.72 26.86 -22.95
C LEU A 25 8.45 27.00 -23.79
N ILE A 26 7.37 26.30 -23.40
CA ILE A 26 6.10 26.36 -24.14
C ILE A 26 5.51 27.77 -24.09
N SER A 27 5.50 28.43 -22.92
CA SER A 27 5.05 29.83 -22.78
C SER A 27 5.87 30.79 -23.65
N GLY A 28 7.19 30.63 -23.67
CA GLY A 28 8.09 31.45 -24.48
C GLY A 28 7.80 31.34 -25.98
N PHE A 29 7.47 30.15 -26.47
CA PHE A 29 7.07 29.94 -27.87
C PHE A 29 5.67 30.46 -28.18
N SER A 30 4.71 30.37 -27.25
CA SER A 30 3.31 30.70 -27.55
C SER A 30 2.97 32.18 -27.43
N SER A 31 3.55 32.88 -26.44
CA SER A 31 3.06 34.20 -26.01
C SER A 31 4.15 35.25 -25.85
N GLY A 32 5.41 34.90 -26.13
CA GLY A 32 6.56 35.72 -25.79
C GLY A 32 6.80 35.82 -24.28
N TRP A 33 7.91 36.46 -23.90
CA TRP A 33 8.44 36.51 -22.53
C TRP A 33 7.85 37.64 -21.67
N ALA A 34 6.55 37.90 -21.76
CA ALA A 34 5.91 38.91 -20.91
C ALA A 34 5.94 38.49 -19.43
N MET A 35 6.37 39.35 -18.50
CA MET A 35 6.48 38.97 -17.06
C MET A 35 5.17 38.44 -16.45
N GLY A 36 4.01 38.89 -16.94
CA GLY A 36 2.70 38.39 -16.48
C GLY A 36 2.41 36.92 -16.84
N SER A 37 3.12 36.34 -17.82
CA SER A 37 2.93 34.94 -18.25
C SER A 37 3.73 33.93 -17.42
N LEU A 38 4.57 34.37 -16.48
CA LEU A 38 5.43 33.50 -15.66
C LEU A 38 4.73 32.91 -14.43
N ALA A 39 3.70 33.59 -13.91
CA ALA A 39 3.00 33.14 -12.70
C ALA A 39 2.35 31.76 -12.88
N TRP A 40 1.77 31.52 -14.05
CA TRP A 40 1.07 30.27 -14.36
C TRP A 40 2.00 29.04 -14.46
N PRO A 41 3.12 29.07 -15.22
CA PRO A 41 4.12 28.01 -15.21
C PRO A 41 4.60 27.62 -13.81
N VAL A 42 4.85 28.60 -12.95
CA VAL A 42 5.31 28.36 -11.57
C VAL A 42 4.20 27.69 -10.75
N ALA A 43 2.98 28.23 -10.77
CA ALA A 43 1.84 27.69 -10.04
C ALA A 43 1.52 26.25 -10.47
N MET A 44 1.49 25.98 -11.78
CA MET A 44 1.25 24.64 -12.32
C MET A 44 2.35 23.66 -11.90
N SER A 45 3.62 24.07 -12.00
CA SER A 45 4.76 23.22 -11.61
C SER A 45 4.72 22.90 -10.12
N ALA A 46 4.38 23.88 -9.27
CA ALA A 46 4.22 23.67 -7.84
C ALA A 46 3.07 22.70 -7.54
N GLY A 47 1.92 22.89 -8.20
CA GLY A 47 0.74 22.01 -8.06
C GLY A 47 1.04 20.56 -8.43
N VAL A 48 1.64 20.33 -9.61
CA VAL A 48 2.02 18.99 -10.07
C VAL A 48 3.02 18.33 -9.12
N SER A 49 3.98 19.08 -8.61
CA SER A 49 5.03 18.57 -7.73
C SER A 49 4.51 18.22 -6.34
N ALA A 50 3.64 19.05 -5.78
CA ALA A 50 2.96 18.81 -4.52
C ALA A 50 2.03 17.59 -4.63
N PHE A 51 1.24 17.50 -5.71
CA PHE A 51 0.39 16.35 -5.98
C PHE A 51 1.20 15.06 -6.12
N SER A 52 2.32 15.09 -6.83
CA SER A 52 3.24 13.96 -6.96
C SER A 52 3.83 13.54 -5.60
N ALA A 53 4.20 14.50 -4.75
CA ALA A 53 4.68 14.22 -3.39
C ALA A 53 3.63 13.49 -2.55
N TRP A 54 2.40 14.01 -2.58
CA TRP A 54 1.24 13.42 -1.91
C TRP A 54 0.94 12.02 -2.44
N GLN A 55 1.01 11.81 -3.77
CA GLN A 55 0.78 10.53 -4.41
C GLN A 55 1.84 9.50 -4.00
N MET A 56 3.13 9.87 -4.01
CA MET A 56 4.23 9.00 -3.57
C MET A 56 4.06 8.57 -2.11
N ALA A 57 3.75 9.52 -1.21
CA ALA A 57 3.51 9.21 0.20
C ALA A 57 2.33 8.23 0.38
N ASN A 58 1.25 8.43 -0.37
CA ASN A 58 0.10 7.52 -0.35
C ASN A 58 0.41 6.15 -0.96
N GLN A 59 1.22 6.07 -2.01
CA GLN A 59 1.66 4.80 -2.60
C GLN A 59 2.52 4.00 -1.64
N ILE A 60 3.46 4.63 -0.94
CA ILE A 60 4.28 3.98 0.09
C ILE A 60 3.38 3.39 1.18
N ARG A 61 2.45 4.20 1.73
CA ARG A 61 1.49 3.73 2.73
C ARG A 61 0.61 2.58 2.21
N LYS A 62 0.07 2.70 0.99
CA LYS A 62 -0.74 1.63 0.38
C LYS A 62 0.08 0.35 0.19
N GLY A 63 1.34 0.46 -0.23
CA GLY A 63 2.26 -0.66 -0.35
C GLY A 63 2.51 -1.34 1.00
N PHE A 64 2.70 -0.56 2.07
CA PHE A 64 2.81 -1.09 3.42
C PHE A 64 1.54 -1.84 3.85
N VAL A 65 0.36 -1.22 3.69
CA VAL A 65 -0.94 -1.83 4.01
C VAL A 65 -1.18 -3.12 3.21
N ALA A 66 -0.80 -3.14 1.93
CA ALA A 66 -0.91 -4.32 1.08
C ALA A 66 0.08 -5.42 1.49
N GLY A 67 1.21 -5.06 2.11
CA GLY A 67 2.18 -6.00 2.67
C GLY A 67 1.76 -6.63 4.00
N ILE A 68 0.73 -6.10 4.68
CA ILE A 68 0.14 -6.73 5.86
C ILE A 68 -0.72 -7.91 5.38
N VAL A 69 -0.21 -9.12 5.57
CA VAL A 69 -0.83 -10.32 5.01
C VAL A 69 -2.08 -10.71 5.80
N GLU A 70 -3.22 -10.79 5.12
CA GLU A 70 -4.49 -11.25 5.68
C GLU A 70 -5.12 -12.31 4.78
N PRO A 71 -5.64 -13.41 5.36
CA PRO A 71 -5.51 -13.79 6.78
C PRO A 71 -4.08 -14.24 7.13
N PHE A 72 -3.62 -14.00 8.36
CA PHE A 72 -2.38 -14.60 8.87
C PHE A 72 -2.58 -16.12 9.02
N ARG A 73 -1.66 -16.92 8.48
CA ARG A 73 -1.65 -18.38 8.62
C ARG A 73 -0.21 -18.86 8.79
N LEU A 74 -0.07 -19.92 9.59
CA LEU A 74 1.17 -20.69 9.67
C LEU A 74 1.05 -21.87 8.71
N VAL A 75 2.00 -21.94 7.78
CA VAL A 75 2.09 -23.03 6.81
C VAL A 75 3.32 -23.87 7.16
N PRO A 76 3.17 -25.18 7.40
CA PRO A 76 4.32 -26.06 7.63
C PRO A 76 5.33 -25.93 6.49
N ILE A 77 6.61 -25.88 6.83
CA ILE A 77 7.68 -25.84 5.81
C ILE A 77 8.31 -27.23 5.64
N ASP A 78 8.80 -27.48 4.44
CA ASP A 78 9.77 -28.53 4.18
C ASP A 78 11.19 -27.94 4.30
N PRO A 79 12.02 -28.37 5.27
CA PRO A 79 13.39 -27.91 5.43
C PRO A 79 14.23 -27.94 4.14
N ALA A 80 13.96 -28.89 3.22
CA ALA A 80 14.66 -29.00 1.95
C ALA A 80 14.46 -27.76 1.04
N GLN A 81 13.38 -27.00 1.24
CA GLN A 81 13.10 -25.75 0.51
C GLN A 81 13.92 -24.55 1.02
N TRP A 82 14.67 -24.73 2.11
CA TRP A 82 15.46 -23.71 2.80
C TRP A 82 16.93 -24.13 2.95
N PRO A 83 17.64 -24.39 1.83
CA PRO A 83 19.02 -24.87 1.87
C PRO A 83 20.01 -23.82 2.40
N ALA A 84 19.63 -22.53 2.40
CA ALA A 84 20.45 -21.43 2.91
C ALA A 84 20.19 -21.11 4.40
N ALA A 85 19.30 -21.86 5.06
CA ALA A 85 19.05 -21.68 6.48
C ALA A 85 20.19 -22.21 7.34
N ASP A 86 20.54 -21.44 8.38
CA ASP A 86 21.50 -21.86 9.41
C ASP A 86 20.81 -22.82 10.38
N TRP A 87 20.57 -24.05 9.90
CA TRP A 87 19.94 -25.11 10.67
C TRP A 87 20.72 -25.46 11.93
N ALA A 88 22.05 -25.34 11.91
CA ALA A 88 22.89 -25.59 13.08
C ALA A 88 22.59 -24.60 14.22
N ALA A 89 22.46 -23.31 13.91
CA ALA A 89 22.07 -22.32 14.92
C ALA A 89 20.62 -22.51 15.40
N ILE A 90 19.69 -22.89 14.51
CA ILE A 90 18.30 -23.22 14.88
C ILE A 90 18.27 -24.41 15.84
N ASP A 91 19.02 -25.47 15.53
CA ASP A 91 19.08 -26.70 16.34
C ASP A 91 19.77 -26.45 17.68
N ALA A 92 20.81 -25.60 17.73
CA ALA A 92 21.43 -25.20 18.99
C ALA A 92 20.45 -24.46 19.92
N HIS A 93 19.65 -23.53 19.38
CA HIS A 93 18.57 -22.89 20.15
C HIS A 93 17.49 -23.89 20.56
N SER A 94 17.15 -24.83 19.69
CA SER A 94 16.16 -25.89 19.95
C SER A 94 16.57 -26.74 21.15
N ALA A 95 17.81 -27.26 21.13
CA ALA A 95 18.35 -28.08 22.22
C ALA A 95 18.38 -27.32 23.55
N TYR A 96 18.71 -26.03 23.52
CA TYR A 96 18.67 -25.20 24.73
C TYR A 96 17.24 -25.05 25.27
N LEU A 97 16.26 -24.73 24.42
CA LEU A 97 14.86 -24.60 24.84
C LEU A 97 14.29 -25.91 25.39
N GLU A 98 14.59 -27.03 24.75
CA GLU A 98 14.18 -28.37 25.19
C GLU A 98 14.81 -28.73 26.55
N SER A 99 16.09 -28.36 26.77
CA SER A 99 16.74 -28.54 28.09
C SER A 99 16.09 -27.73 29.21
N MET A 100 15.38 -26.65 28.86
CA MET A 100 14.60 -25.80 29.77
C MET A 100 13.12 -26.24 29.86
N GLY A 101 12.77 -27.41 29.33
CA GLY A 101 11.42 -27.96 29.40
C GLY A 101 10.42 -27.38 28.38
N HIS A 102 10.88 -26.64 27.38
CA HIS A 102 10.01 -26.21 26.29
C HIS A 102 9.80 -27.37 25.31
N HIS A 103 8.61 -27.47 24.73
CA HIS A 103 8.27 -28.46 23.71
C HIS A 103 8.17 -27.80 22.33
N ARG A 104 8.69 -28.49 21.31
CA ARG A 104 8.63 -28.04 19.92
C ARG A 104 7.22 -28.19 19.36
N LEU A 105 6.73 -27.15 18.71
CA LEU A 105 5.40 -27.08 18.09
C LEU A 105 5.44 -27.31 16.56
N GLY A 106 6.61 -27.09 15.93
CA GLY A 106 6.83 -27.32 14.50
C GLY A 106 7.55 -26.16 13.80
N ASP A 107 7.78 -26.33 12.50
CA ASP A 107 8.48 -25.35 11.66
C ASP A 107 7.49 -24.77 10.64
N PHE A 108 7.26 -23.47 10.69
CA PHE A 108 6.22 -22.81 9.93
C PHE A 108 6.71 -21.52 9.27
N THR A 109 6.15 -21.19 8.10
CA THR A 109 6.26 -19.88 7.48
C THR A 109 4.95 -19.12 7.62
N SER A 110 5.02 -17.80 7.73
CA SER A 110 3.85 -16.93 7.79
C SER A 110 3.35 -16.62 6.37
N ASN A 111 2.33 -17.36 5.93
CA ASN A 111 1.81 -17.36 4.55
C ASN A 111 2.90 -17.67 3.48
N ALA A 112 2.51 -18.11 2.28
CA ALA A 112 3.48 -18.28 1.20
C ALA A 112 4.04 -16.90 0.80
N SER A 113 5.26 -16.59 1.21
CA SER A 113 5.91 -15.30 0.93
C SER A 113 5.99 -15.05 -0.58
N GLN A 114 5.19 -14.12 -1.12
CA GLN A 114 5.21 -13.74 -2.54
C GLN A 114 6.05 -12.49 -2.83
N GLY A 115 7.01 -12.17 -1.98
CA GLY A 115 7.67 -10.87 -1.98
C GLY A 115 9.19 -10.90 -2.04
N ALA A 116 9.78 -9.78 -1.61
CA ALA A 116 11.22 -9.54 -1.64
C ALA A 116 12.01 -10.24 -0.52
N ALA A 117 11.31 -10.84 0.45
CA ALA A 117 11.88 -11.64 1.52
C ALA A 117 10.95 -12.81 1.83
N ARG A 118 11.54 -13.91 2.30
CA ARG A 118 10.85 -15.09 2.83
C ARG A 118 11.46 -15.44 4.18
N GLY A 119 10.67 -15.95 5.10
CA GLY A 119 11.20 -16.44 6.38
C GLY A 119 10.35 -17.57 6.93
N PHE A 120 10.94 -18.32 7.85
CA PHE A 120 10.21 -19.31 8.64
C PHE A 120 10.64 -19.18 10.10
N ALA A 121 9.91 -19.84 10.98
CA ALA A 121 10.26 -19.98 12.37
C ALA A 121 9.98 -21.40 12.86
N ARG A 122 10.84 -21.88 13.73
CA ARG A 122 10.56 -23.02 14.60
C ARG A 122 9.91 -22.50 15.88
N TYR A 123 8.75 -23.05 16.21
CA TYR A 123 7.94 -22.63 17.35
C TYR A 123 8.13 -23.57 18.53
N PHE A 124 8.15 -23.01 19.73
CA PHE A 124 8.19 -23.73 21.00
C PHE A 124 7.19 -23.13 21.99
N SER A 125 6.75 -23.93 22.96
CA SER A 125 6.03 -23.44 24.13
C SER A 125 6.57 -24.07 25.41
N ASP A 126 6.43 -23.38 26.53
CA ASP A 126 6.75 -23.93 27.86
C ASP A 126 5.65 -24.90 28.33
N ALA A 127 5.88 -25.60 29.44
CA ALA A 127 4.98 -26.65 29.93
C ALA A 127 3.58 -26.11 30.27
N GLU A 128 3.49 -24.90 30.82
CA GLU A 128 2.22 -24.27 31.20
C GLU A 128 1.55 -23.51 30.04
N GLY A 129 2.22 -23.36 28.90
CA GLY A 129 1.77 -22.51 27.81
C GLY A 129 1.65 -21.05 28.23
N THR A 130 2.62 -20.50 28.94
CA THR A 130 2.66 -19.05 29.25
C THR A 130 3.35 -18.25 28.15
N ARG A 131 4.11 -18.92 27.27
CA ARG A 131 4.84 -18.26 26.19
C ARG A 131 4.94 -19.12 24.93
N ILE A 132 5.05 -18.42 23.82
CA ILE A 132 5.50 -18.96 22.53
C ILE A 132 6.88 -18.37 22.23
N VAL A 133 7.83 -19.23 21.90
CA VAL A 133 9.18 -18.84 21.45
C VAL A 133 9.31 -19.17 19.97
N GLU A 134 9.74 -18.18 19.19
CA GLU A 134 9.96 -18.27 17.76
C GLU A 134 11.46 -18.19 17.47
N VAL A 135 12.05 -19.28 16.96
CA VAL A 135 13.43 -19.31 16.45
C VAL A 135 13.35 -19.13 14.93
N GLN A 136 13.70 -17.94 14.46
CA GLN A 136 13.32 -17.41 13.15
C GLN A 136 14.52 -17.28 12.23
N HIS A 137 14.30 -17.62 10.96
CA HIS A 137 15.26 -17.40 9.87
C HIS A 137 14.61 -16.58 8.76
N PHE A 138 15.36 -15.63 8.19
CA PHE A 138 14.91 -14.79 7.09
C PHE A 138 15.90 -14.81 5.94
N GLU A 139 15.36 -14.95 4.73
CA GLU A 139 16.09 -14.90 3.47
C GLU A 139 15.57 -13.75 2.60
N ARG A 140 16.49 -13.13 1.86
CA ARG A 140 16.11 -12.18 0.80
C ARG A 140 15.80 -12.96 -0.46
N VAL A 141 14.70 -12.63 -1.11
CA VAL A 141 14.32 -13.22 -2.41
C VAL A 141 14.67 -12.26 -3.55
N SER A 142 14.42 -10.95 -3.40
CA SER A 142 14.54 -10.00 -4.52
C SER A 142 14.60 -8.50 -4.15
N MET A 143 15.24 -8.14 -3.03
CA MET A 143 15.47 -6.72 -2.70
C MET A 143 16.66 -6.13 -3.48
N PRO A 144 16.56 -4.91 -4.05
CA PRO A 144 17.71 -4.16 -4.55
C PRO A 144 18.78 -3.99 -3.47
N ALA A 145 20.06 -4.07 -3.85
CA ALA A 145 21.17 -3.84 -2.94
C ALA A 145 21.04 -2.46 -2.24
N GLY A 146 21.25 -2.42 -0.91
CA GLY A 146 21.29 -1.18 -0.12
C GLY A 146 20.03 -0.80 0.70
N MET A 147 18.88 -1.48 0.58
CA MET A 147 17.72 -1.19 1.47
C MET A 147 17.81 -1.84 2.86
N MET A 148 18.56 -2.93 2.98
CA MET A 148 19.03 -3.47 4.25
C MET A 148 20.51 -3.78 4.05
N GLU A 149 21.40 -3.02 4.67
CA GLU A 149 22.85 -3.24 4.54
C GLU A 149 23.32 -4.45 5.36
N ASP A 150 22.56 -4.85 6.38
CA ASP A 150 22.85 -6.05 7.16
C ASP A 150 22.40 -7.32 6.40
N ALA A 151 23.30 -7.79 5.56
CA ALA A 151 23.28 -9.12 4.98
C ALA A 151 23.64 -10.16 6.05
N HIS A 152 22.71 -10.45 6.98
CA HIS A 152 22.86 -11.64 7.80
C HIS A 152 21.54 -12.39 7.93
N PHE A 153 21.52 -13.52 7.22
CA PHE A 153 20.76 -14.75 7.45
C PHE A 153 21.00 -15.30 8.87
N THR A 154 20.86 -14.44 9.88
CA THR A 154 21.06 -14.80 11.28
C THR A 154 19.75 -15.31 11.83
N VAL A 155 19.85 -16.44 12.53
CA VAL A 155 18.77 -16.92 13.37
C VAL A 155 18.48 -15.89 14.45
N ARG A 156 17.21 -15.52 14.58
CA ARG A 156 16.72 -14.57 15.58
C ARG A 156 15.70 -15.24 16.46
N VAL A 157 15.55 -14.73 17.67
CA VAL A 157 14.55 -15.23 18.61
C VAL A 157 13.58 -14.10 18.94
N SER A 158 12.29 -14.45 18.90
CA SER A 158 11.20 -13.63 19.42
C SER A 158 10.41 -14.48 20.42
N MET A 159 9.90 -13.85 21.46
CA MET A 159 9.06 -14.51 22.47
C MET A 159 7.80 -13.69 22.64
N MET A 160 6.67 -14.36 22.78
CA MET A 160 5.39 -13.74 23.07
C MET A 160 4.75 -14.42 24.27
N SER A 161 4.26 -13.62 25.21
CA SER A 161 3.36 -14.02 26.29
C SER A 161 2.10 -13.15 26.24
N VAL A 162 1.08 -13.52 26.98
CA VAL A 162 -0.19 -12.79 27.02
C VAL A 162 -0.55 -12.49 28.48
N VAL A 163 -1.15 -11.32 28.69
CA VAL A 163 -1.67 -10.84 29.97
C VAL A 163 -3.14 -10.48 29.82
N GLY A 164 -4.00 -11.08 30.65
CA GLY A 164 -5.46 -10.90 30.62
C GLY A 164 -6.12 -11.26 29.29
N GLY A 165 -5.58 -12.24 28.57
CA GLY A 165 -6.03 -12.77 27.28
C GLY A 165 -5.88 -11.83 26.09
N ARG A 166 -5.34 -10.62 26.28
CA ARG A 166 -5.35 -9.55 25.27
C ARG A 166 -4.02 -8.83 25.10
N ILE A 167 -3.33 -8.52 26.20
CA ILE A 167 -2.10 -7.74 26.16
C ILE A 167 -0.95 -8.66 25.79
N ARG A 168 -0.37 -8.46 24.62
CA ARG A 168 0.79 -9.21 24.13
C ARG A 168 2.06 -8.61 24.71
N VAL A 169 2.89 -9.44 25.32
CA VAL A 169 4.21 -9.06 25.85
C VAL A 169 5.27 -9.72 25.00
N VAL A 170 6.02 -8.92 24.25
CA VAL A 170 6.96 -9.40 23.22
C VAL A 170 8.38 -8.97 23.54
N THR A 171 9.31 -9.92 23.54
CA THR A 171 10.74 -9.62 23.49
C THR A 171 11.40 -10.25 22.28
N SER A 172 12.43 -9.62 21.72
CA SER A 172 13.20 -10.24 20.62
C SER A 172 14.67 -9.81 20.63
N ASN A 173 15.54 -10.58 19.98
CA ASN A 173 16.90 -10.14 19.66
C ASN A 173 17.02 -9.63 18.21
N ARG A 174 15.91 -9.23 17.60
CA ARG A 174 15.93 -8.61 16.27
C ARG A 174 16.39 -7.16 16.38
N PRO A 175 17.16 -6.65 15.40
CA PRO A 175 17.32 -5.22 15.21
C PRO A 175 15.96 -4.55 15.05
N THR A 176 15.85 -3.32 15.54
CA THR A 176 14.62 -2.56 15.44
C THR A 176 14.45 -2.08 13.99
N HIS A 177 13.20 -2.02 13.50
CA HIS A 177 12.91 -1.64 12.12
C HIS A 177 11.63 -0.78 12.09
N PRO A 178 11.58 0.29 11.27
CA PRO A 178 10.41 1.18 11.17
C PRO A 178 9.15 0.42 10.79
N ALA A 179 9.24 -0.60 9.92
CA ALA A 179 8.12 -1.48 9.63
C ALA A 179 7.56 -2.16 10.90
N PHE A 180 8.40 -2.76 11.76
CA PHE A 180 7.93 -3.36 13.01
C PHE A 180 7.35 -2.31 13.96
N TYR A 181 7.95 -1.12 14.02
CA TYR A 181 7.41 0.00 14.78
C TYR A 181 6.02 0.41 14.30
N LEU A 182 5.77 0.45 13.00
CA LEU A 182 4.46 0.77 12.42
C LEU A 182 3.45 -0.39 12.53
N MET A 183 3.92 -1.61 12.81
CA MET A 183 3.11 -2.79 13.13
C MET A 183 2.72 -2.91 14.61
N ARG A 184 3.10 -1.93 15.47
CA ARG A 184 2.69 -1.88 16.88
C ARG A 184 1.16 -1.84 17.01
N SER A 185 0.58 -2.34 18.09
CA SER A 185 -0.84 -2.08 18.42
C SER A 185 -0.95 -1.56 19.85
N ASP A 186 -2.12 -1.05 20.21
CA ASP A 186 -2.40 -0.51 21.55
C ASP A 186 -2.46 -1.59 22.64
N GLU A 187 -2.18 -2.84 22.26
CA GLU A 187 -2.26 -4.03 23.10
C GLU A 187 -0.95 -4.81 23.10
N VAL A 188 0.14 -4.26 22.55
CA VAL A 188 1.43 -4.94 22.45
C VAL A 188 2.47 -4.18 23.25
N VAL A 189 2.99 -4.74 24.33
CA VAL A 189 4.21 -4.24 24.98
C VAL A 189 5.39 -4.98 24.37
N GLN A 190 6.33 -4.25 23.75
CA GLN A 190 7.44 -4.85 23.03
C GLN A 190 8.79 -4.28 23.46
N ALA A 191 9.82 -5.13 23.54
CA ALA A 191 11.21 -4.72 23.67
C ALA A 191 12.15 -5.56 22.80
N SER A 192 13.15 -4.92 22.20
CA SER A 192 14.15 -5.52 21.33
C SER A 192 15.54 -5.36 21.92
N TYR A 193 16.28 -6.46 21.95
CA TYR A 193 17.61 -6.58 22.53
C TYR A 193 18.57 -7.26 21.54
N PRO A 194 19.04 -6.56 20.48
CA PRO A 194 19.69 -7.17 19.32
C PRO A 194 20.94 -8.01 19.61
N ALA A 195 21.59 -7.76 20.75
CA ALA A 195 22.84 -8.38 21.15
C ALA A 195 22.70 -9.46 22.25
N LEU A 196 21.48 -9.69 22.78
CA LEU A 196 21.30 -10.67 23.85
C LEU A 196 21.19 -12.09 23.31
N ALA A 197 21.84 -13.00 24.03
CA ALA A 197 21.69 -14.44 23.81
C ALA A 197 20.33 -14.93 24.31
N LEU A 198 19.93 -16.13 23.86
CA LEU A 198 18.65 -16.75 24.22
C LEU A 198 18.40 -16.83 25.75
N PRO A 199 19.36 -17.25 26.60
CA PRO A 199 19.15 -17.31 28.05
C PRO A 199 18.80 -15.94 28.66
N GLU A 200 19.53 -14.90 28.26
CA GLU A 200 19.33 -13.54 28.75
C GLU A 200 18.00 -12.96 28.26
N LEU A 201 17.62 -13.28 27.02
CA LEU A 201 16.36 -12.87 26.43
C LEU A 201 15.16 -13.51 27.14
N LEU A 202 15.24 -14.79 27.51
CA LEU A 202 14.21 -15.46 28.34
C LEU A 202 14.04 -14.77 29.70
N ALA A 203 15.15 -14.38 30.33
CA ALA A 203 15.13 -13.63 31.59
C ALA A 203 14.59 -12.20 31.43
N LYS A 204 14.73 -11.58 30.24
CA LYS A 204 14.08 -10.29 29.93
C LYS A 204 12.58 -10.46 29.69
N GLN A 205 12.17 -11.52 28.97
CA GLN A 205 10.75 -11.84 28.76
C GLN A 205 10.02 -12.03 30.08
N ALA A 206 10.58 -12.86 30.98
CA ALA A 206 9.95 -13.13 32.28
C ALA A 206 9.76 -11.84 33.11
N ARG A 207 10.80 -10.99 33.20
CA ARG A 207 10.72 -9.70 33.91
C ARG A 207 9.73 -8.72 33.27
N LEU A 208 9.67 -8.67 31.94
CA LEU A 208 8.73 -7.80 31.24
C LEU A 208 7.29 -8.27 31.44
N LEU A 209 7.07 -9.59 31.43
CA LEU A 209 5.76 -10.20 31.70
C LEU A 209 5.27 -9.85 33.12
N GLU A 210 6.11 -10.08 34.13
CA GLU A 210 5.82 -9.72 35.52
C GLU A 210 5.51 -8.22 35.66
N PHE A 211 6.36 -7.35 35.10
CA PHE A 211 6.16 -5.90 35.11
C PHE A 211 4.81 -5.49 34.48
N VAL A 212 4.44 -6.07 33.34
CA VAL A 212 3.16 -5.76 32.68
C VAL A 212 1.98 -6.28 33.50
N SER A 213 2.08 -7.49 34.05
CA SER A 213 1.05 -8.06 34.93
C SER A 213 0.81 -7.19 36.17
N GLU A 214 1.86 -6.78 36.87
CA GLU A 214 1.78 -5.88 38.02
C GLU A 214 1.18 -4.53 37.67
N ARG A 215 1.67 -3.90 36.59
CA ARG A 215 1.21 -2.57 36.15
C ARG A 215 -0.25 -2.57 35.73
N THR A 216 -0.74 -3.68 35.18
CA THR A 216 -2.11 -3.77 34.66
C THR A 216 -3.09 -4.41 35.63
N GLY A 217 -2.60 -5.05 36.70
CA GLY A 217 -3.42 -5.81 37.65
C GLY A 217 -4.03 -7.06 37.04
N LYS A 218 -3.41 -7.61 35.99
CA LYS A 218 -3.90 -8.77 35.23
C LYS A 218 -2.88 -9.91 35.28
N PRO A 219 -3.32 -11.16 35.48
CA PRO A 219 -2.40 -12.29 35.51
C PRO A 219 -1.82 -12.55 34.11
N ALA A 220 -0.63 -13.14 34.07
CA ALA A 220 -0.13 -13.79 32.87
C ALA A 220 -1.03 -14.99 32.54
N ASP A 221 -1.36 -15.17 31.26
CA ASP A 221 -2.22 -16.26 30.83
C ASP A 221 -1.44 -17.56 30.67
N THR A 222 -2.13 -18.69 30.89
CA THR A 222 -1.64 -20.05 30.63
C THR A 222 -2.42 -20.69 29.48
N GLY A 223 -1.93 -21.80 28.94
CA GLY A 223 -2.57 -22.48 27.80
C GLY A 223 -2.49 -21.70 26.49
N PHE A 224 -1.49 -20.85 26.31
CA PHE A 224 -1.23 -20.11 25.08
C PHE A 224 -0.67 -21.06 24.00
N THR A 225 -1.56 -21.64 23.20
CA THR A 225 -1.22 -22.58 22.12
C THR A 225 -0.85 -21.87 20.81
N LEU A 226 -0.36 -22.64 19.83
CA LEU A 226 -0.02 -22.11 18.51
C LEU A 226 -1.26 -21.57 17.77
N GLU A 227 -2.42 -22.20 17.92
CA GLU A 227 -3.68 -21.76 17.33
C GLU A 227 -4.11 -20.41 17.91
N ARG A 228 -3.99 -20.25 19.23
CA ARG A 228 -4.27 -18.98 19.92
C ARG A 228 -3.31 -17.88 19.48
N TYR A 229 -2.03 -18.22 19.32
CA TYR A 229 -1.04 -17.32 18.72
C TYR A 229 -1.48 -16.84 17.33
N VAL A 230 -1.91 -17.76 16.45
CA VAL A 230 -2.43 -17.41 15.11
C VAL A 230 -3.65 -16.51 15.20
N GLY A 231 -4.60 -16.80 16.10
CA GLY A 231 -5.79 -15.98 16.34
C GLY A 231 -5.43 -14.55 16.76
N LEU A 232 -4.51 -14.40 17.71
CA LEU A 232 -4.03 -13.09 18.18
C LEU A 232 -3.27 -12.32 17.10
N GLU A 233 -2.47 -12.99 16.27
CA GLU A 233 -1.75 -12.35 15.17
C GLU A 233 -2.70 -11.86 14.06
N ARG A 234 -3.77 -12.60 13.76
CA ARG A 234 -4.83 -12.15 12.84
C ARG A 234 -5.49 -10.86 13.33
N GLU A 235 -5.90 -10.83 14.59
CA GLU A 235 -6.48 -9.63 15.21
C GLU A 235 -5.49 -8.46 15.15
N ARG A 236 -4.22 -8.69 15.52
CA ARG A 236 -3.18 -7.67 15.45
C ARG A 236 -3.06 -7.07 14.04
N PHE A 237 -3.01 -7.93 13.02
CA PHE A 237 -2.85 -7.49 11.64
C PHE A 237 -4.07 -6.72 11.15
N ALA A 238 -5.28 -7.19 11.47
CA ALA A 238 -6.52 -6.46 11.19
C ALA A 238 -6.53 -5.06 11.81
N ASP A 239 -6.16 -4.94 13.08
CA ASP A 239 -6.10 -3.66 13.79
C ASP A 239 -5.07 -2.71 13.19
N VAL A 240 -3.85 -3.21 12.95
CA VAL A 240 -2.78 -2.41 12.34
C VAL A 240 -3.18 -1.96 10.95
N LYS A 241 -3.75 -2.85 10.14
CA LYS A 241 -4.19 -2.54 8.78
C LYS A 241 -5.28 -1.47 8.81
N ALA A 242 -6.28 -1.61 9.67
CA ALA A 242 -7.34 -0.63 9.85
C ALA A 242 -6.78 0.73 10.30
N ARG A 243 -5.84 0.76 11.24
CA ARG A 243 -5.20 1.99 11.71
C ARG A 243 -4.41 2.68 10.61
N VAL A 244 -3.50 1.96 9.94
CA VAL A 244 -2.65 2.52 8.89
C VAL A 244 -3.45 2.89 7.64
N ALA A 245 -4.56 2.18 7.36
CA ALA A 245 -5.50 2.53 6.30
C ALA A 245 -6.15 3.91 6.52
N LYS A 246 -6.35 4.32 7.78
CA LYS A 246 -6.91 5.62 8.16
C LYS A 246 -5.88 6.74 8.24
N THR A 247 -4.59 6.42 8.37
CA THR A 247 -3.50 7.40 8.40
C THR A 247 -3.29 8.02 7.01
N SER A 248 -3.02 9.34 6.94
CA SER A 248 -2.64 9.98 5.69
C SER A 248 -1.27 9.46 5.20
N GLY A 249 -1.00 9.49 3.90
CA GLY A 249 0.31 9.12 3.38
C GLY A 249 1.45 9.92 4.00
N TRP A 250 1.24 11.22 4.27
CA TRP A 250 2.27 12.09 4.83
C TRP A 250 2.52 11.84 6.32
N ASP A 251 1.48 11.61 7.12
CA ASP A 251 1.64 11.23 8.53
C ASP A 251 2.34 9.88 8.66
N PHE A 252 2.04 8.92 7.78
CA PHE A 252 2.73 7.64 7.73
C PHE A 252 4.23 7.81 7.48
N VAL A 253 4.60 8.60 6.47
CA VAL A 253 6.02 8.91 6.16
C VAL A 253 6.68 9.66 7.31
N ARG A 254 5.98 10.59 7.98
CA ARG A 254 6.51 11.29 9.16
C ARG A 254 6.79 10.34 10.32
N GLU A 255 5.89 9.39 10.60
CA GLU A 255 6.10 8.38 11.64
C GLU A 255 7.26 7.44 11.31
N TRP A 256 7.40 7.05 10.04
CA TRP A 256 8.55 6.29 9.56
C TRP A 256 9.87 7.05 9.81
N ASP A 257 9.93 8.30 9.39
CA ASP A 257 11.13 9.13 9.50
C ASP A 257 11.51 9.40 10.95
N LYS A 258 10.51 9.71 11.79
CA LYS A 258 10.70 9.88 13.24
C LYS A 258 11.37 8.66 13.86
N PHE A 259 10.97 7.46 13.45
CA PHE A 259 11.62 6.24 13.91
C PHE A 259 13.04 6.09 13.35
N VAL A 260 13.28 6.40 12.08
CA VAL A 260 14.63 6.32 11.49
C VAL A 260 15.60 7.30 12.19
N GLU A 261 15.12 8.50 12.53
CA GLU A 261 15.88 9.53 13.24
C GLU A 261 16.15 9.17 14.71
N ASP A 262 15.20 8.52 15.39
CA ASP A 262 15.29 8.11 16.80
C ASP A 262 14.73 6.69 17.00
N PRO A 263 15.50 5.64 16.64
CA PRO A 263 15.03 4.26 16.71
C PRO A 263 14.68 3.84 18.14
N LYS A 264 13.45 3.39 18.34
CA LYS A 264 12.99 2.87 19.64
C LYS A 264 13.20 1.37 19.73
N SER A 265 13.95 0.94 20.75
CA SER A 265 14.12 -0.48 21.10
C SER A 265 12.99 -1.03 21.95
N SER A 266 12.18 -0.17 22.55
CA SER A 266 11.00 -0.60 23.30
C SER A 266 9.79 0.25 22.96
N TRP A 267 8.63 -0.34 23.16
CA TRP A 267 7.33 0.28 22.99
C TRP A 267 6.36 -0.26 24.04
N ALA A 268 5.60 0.61 24.67
CA ALA A 268 4.44 0.24 25.49
C ALA A 268 3.34 1.30 25.30
N PRO A 269 2.04 0.95 25.36
CA PRO A 269 0.98 1.95 25.37
C PRO A 269 1.02 2.64 26.73
N GLY A 270 0.27 3.73 26.86
CA GLY A 270 0.05 4.33 28.18
C GLY A 270 -0.50 3.31 29.17
N GLU A 271 -0.02 3.33 30.41
CA GLU A 271 -0.47 2.41 31.47
C GLU A 271 -1.99 2.46 31.68
N SER A 272 -2.58 3.66 31.61
CA SER A 272 -4.03 3.84 31.72
C SER A 272 -4.80 3.09 30.62
N LEU A 273 -4.27 3.08 29.40
CA LEU A 273 -4.85 2.34 28.28
C LEU A 273 -4.75 0.83 28.51
N LEU A 274 -3.57 0.33 28.91
CA LEU A 274 -3.37 -1.08 29.21
C LEU A 274 -4.27 -1.58 30.35
N ARG A 275 -4.45 -0.79 31.41
CA ARG A 275 -5.40 -1.10 32.51
C ARG A 275 -6.84 -1.15 32.02
N ALA A 276 -7.23 -0.21 31.16
CA ALA A 276 -8.59 -0.09 30.65
C ALA A 276 -9.00 -1.20 29.67
N LEU A 277 -8.05 -1.90 29.04
CA LEU A 277 -8.36 -3.05 28.18
C LEU A 277 -9.12 -4.12 28.99
N PRO A 278 -10.24 -4.67 28.52
CA PRO A 278 -10.93 -5.73 29.24
C PRO A 278 -10.08 -7.01 29.24
N ALA A 279 -10.07 -7.73 30.37
CA ALA A 279 -9.61 -9.10 30.37
C ALA A 279 -10.56 -9.96 29.52
N ARG A 280 -10.03 -10.94 28.79
CA ARG A 280 -10.83 -11.86 27.98
C ARG A 280 -10.34 -13.28 28.12
N GLY A 281 -11.25 -14.24 27.96
CA GLY A 281 -10.88 -15.65 27.84
C GLY A 281 -10.27 -15.97 26.49
N TRP A 282 -9.82 -17.22 26.36
CA TRP A 282 -9.27 -17.73 25.11
C TRP A 282 -10.32 -18.04 24.04
N ASP A 283 -11.61 -18.06 24.39
CA ASP A 283 -12.73 -18.32 23.48
C ASP A 283 -12.72 -17.43 22.23
N VAL A 284 -12.36 -16.15 22.39
CA VAL A 284 -12.23 -15.21 21.28
C VAL A 284 -11.06 -15.59 20.38
N ALA A 285 -9.89 -15.92 20.97
CA ALA A 285 -8.71 -16.32 20.21
C ALA A 285 -8.93 -17.65 19.47
N ASP A 286 -9.61 -18.60 20.11
CA ASP A 286 -9.99 -19.90 19.56
C ASP A 286 -10.96 -19.71 18.37
N THR A 287 -11.95 -18.81 18.51
CA THR A 287 -12.88 -18.45 17.42
C THR A 287 -12.14 -17.81 16.23
N LEU A 288 -11.22 -16.88 16.49
CA LEU A 288 -10.39 -16.23 15.46
C LEU A 288 -9.45 -17.22 14.76
N ALA A 289 -8.93 -18.21 15.50
CA ALA A 289 -8.11 -19.28 14.95
C ALA A 289 -8.92 -20.18 14.01
N ALA A 290 -10.13 -20.58 14.43
CA ALA A 290 -11.03 -21.43 13.65
C ALA A 290 -11.57 -20.75 12.38
N GLY A 291 -11.95 -19.46 12.46
CA GLY A 291 -12.58 -18.74 11.35
C GLY A 291 -11.74 -18.67 10.07
N GLY A 292 -10.40 -18.63 10.18
CA GLY A 292 -9.53 -18.62 9.01
C GLY A 292 -9.31 -19.98 8.34
N ALA A 293 -9.78 -21.09 8.91
CA ALA A 293 -9.76 -22.40 8.25
C ALA A 293 -10.92 -22.56 7.26
N ALA A 294 -12.05 -21.89 7.52
CA ALA A 294 -13.27 -21.98 6.71
C ALA A 294 -13.33 -20.98 5.54
N GLU A 295 -12.47 -19.94 5.53
CA GLU A 295 -12.35 -19.03 4.39
C GLU A 295 -11.53 -19.72 3.28
N THR A 296 -12.26 -20.57 2.57
CA THR A 296 -11.91 -21.42 1.44
C THR A 296 -11.37 -20.61 0.26
N ALA A 297 -10.17 -20.99 -0.19
CA ALA A 297 -9.84 -21.34 -1.57
C ALA A 297 -10.45 -20.52 -2.73
N GLU A 298 -10.63 -19.20 -2.61
CA GLU A 298 -10.75 -18.38 -3.81
C GLU A 298 -9.39 -18.43 -4.51
N ALA A 299 -9.35 -18.99 -5.72
CA ALA A 299 -8.12 -19.16 -6.47
C ALA A 299 -7.38 -17.81 -6.50
N PRO A 300 -6.13 -17.73 -6.02
CA PRO A 300 -5.43 -16.46 -5.89
C PRO A 300 -5.33 -15.82 -7.27
N VAL A 301 -6.14 -14.79 -7.51
CA VAL A 301 -6.04 -14.00 -8.74
C VAL A 301 -4.68 -13.33 -8.72
N ASP A 302 -3.87 -13.59 -9.75
CA ASP A 302 -2.53 -13.01 -9.91
C ASP A 302 -2.55 -11.50 -9.60
N PRO A 303 -1.86 -11.06 -8.53
CA PRO A 303 -1.78 -9.66 -8.16
C PRO A 303 -1.32 -8.75 -9.30
N ALA A 304 -0.44 -9.24 -10.19
CA ALA A 304 0.05 -8.47 -11.33
C ALA A 304 -1.05 -8.18 -12.36
N LEU A 305 -1.96 -9.13 -12.60
CA LEU A 305 -3.13 -8.93 -13.46
C LEU A 305 -4.08 -7.89 -12.85
N ARG A 306 -4.32 -7.98 -11.54
CA ARG A 306 -5.19 -7.02 -10.84
C ARG A 306 -4.65 -5.60 -10.90
N GLU A 307 -3.33 -5.44 -10.71
CA GLU A 307 -2.71 -4.11 -10.78
C GLU A 307 -2.72 -3.55 -12.22
N ARG A 308 -2.47 -4.38 -13.23
CA ARG A 308 -2.57 -3.96 -14.65
C ARG A 308 -3.99 -3.51 -15.01
N ALA A 309 -5.01 -4.24 -14.56
CA ALA A 309 -6.40 -3.84 -14.75
C ALA A 309 -6.70 -2.49 -14.08
N ARG A 310 -6.25 -2.28 -12.84
CA ARG A 310 -6.42 -1.00 -12.14
C ARG A 310 -5.69 0.16 -12.80
N SER A 311 -4.45 -0.07 -13.24
CA SER A 311 -3.65 0.93 -13.96
C SER A 311 -4.37 1.40 -15.22
N GLY A 312 -4.92 0.48 -16.02
CA GLY A 312 -5.73 0.84 -17.19
C GLY A 312 -7.01 1.58 -16.83
N ALA A 313 -7.70 1.22 -15.75
CA ALA A 313 -8.91 1.92 -15.29
C ALA A 313 -8.60 3.37 -14.84
N HIS A 314 -7.42 3.61 -14.26
CA HIS A 314 -7.01 4.95 -13.83
C HIS A 314 -6.85 5.93 -14.99
N TRP A 315 -6.61 5.46 -16.22
CA TRP A 315 -6.56 6.34 -17.38
C TRP A 315 -7.88 7.05 -17.66
N PHE A 316 -9.03 6.43 -17.34
CA PHE A 316 -10.32 7.13 -17.43
C PHE A 316 -10.42 8.31 -16.46
N TYR A 317 -9.88 8.16 -15.25
CA TYR A 317 -9.80 9.28 -14.30
C TYR A 317 -8.82 10.37 -14.75
N TRP A 318 -7.70 9.99 -15.36
CA TRP A 318 -6.77 10.96 -15.95
C TRP A 318 -7.44 11.77 -17.06
N VAL A 319 -8.18 11.10 -17.96
CA VAL A 319 -8.97 11.78 -19.00
C VAL A 319 -9.97 12.75 -18.37
N SER A 320 -10.74 12.32 -17.36
CA SER A 320 -11.66 13.21 -16.63
C SER A 320 -10.95 14.40 -15.98
N ALA A 321 -9.82 14.18 -15.31
CA ALA A 321 -9.09 15.21 -14.60
C ALA A 321 -8.46 16.24 -15.56
N LEU A 322 -7.86 15.78 -16.65
CA LEU A 322 -7.29 16.65 -17.69
C LEU A 322 -8.40 17.46 -18.38
N SER A 323 -9.55 16.83 -18.64
CA SER A 323 -10.72 17.53 -19.17
C SER A 323 -11.25 18.61 -18.22
N LEU A 324 -11.26 18.35 -16.91
CA LEU A 324 -11.64 19.34 -15.90
C LEU A 324 -10.67 20.53 -15.87
N VAL A 325 -9.36 20.26 -15.89
CA VAL A 325 -8.33 21.32 -15.95
C VAL A 325 -8.54 22.20 -17.18
N ASN A 326 -8.87 21.60 -18.33
CA ASN A 326 -9.10 22.34 -19.56
C ASN A 326 -10.38 23.18 -19.52
N ALA A 327 -11.46 22.62 -18.96
CA ALA A 327 -12.70 23.36 -18.77
C ALA A 327 -12.51 24.59 -17.86
N VAL A 328 -11.77 24.43 -16.76
CA VAL A 328 -11.44 25.54 -15.84
C VAL A 328 -10.53 26.57 -16.52
N SER A 329 -9.49 26.12 -17.23
CA SER A 329 -8.56 27.01 -17.94
C SER A 329 -9.30 27.85 -18.99
N SER A 330 -10.17 27.22 -19.78
CA SER A 330 -11.01 27.90 -20.77
C SER A 330 -11.96 28.91 -20.12
N ALA A 331 -12.61 28.54 -19.00
CA ALA A 331 -13.49 29.43 -18.26
C ALA A 331 -12.77 30.68 -17.69
N MET A 332 -11.48 30.58 -17.42
CA MET A 332 -10.63 31.69 -16.97
C MET A 332 -10.12 32.57 -18.13
N GLY A 333 -10.61 32.36 -19.36
CA GLY A 333 -10.22 33.15 -20.54
C GLY A 333 -8.85 32.77 -21.11
N SER A 334 -8.31 31.61 -20.72
CA SER A 334 -7.09 31.08 -21.30
C SER A 334 -7.31 30.75 -22.77
N THR A 335 -6.54 31.38 -23.66
CA THR A 335 -6.51 31.03 -25.10
C THR A 335 -5.65 29.81 -25.38
N TRP A 336 -5.00 29.25 -24.34
CA TRP A 336 -4.36 27.95 -24.44
C TRP A 336 -5.43 26.86 -24.55
N GLY A 337 -5.70 26.44 -25.79
CA GLY A 337 -6.25 25.10 -26.03
C GLY A 337 -5.21 24.10 -25.57
N PHE A 338 -5.39 23.53 -24.38
CA PHE A 338 -4.50 22.48 -23.90
C PHE A 338 -4.53 21.35 -24.96
N ILE A 339 -3.38 21.08 -25.57
CA ILE A 339 -3.20 20.04 -26.63
C ILE A 339 -3.66 18.65 -26.12
N ILE A 340 -3.79 18.51 -24.80
CA ILE A 340 -4.22 17.30 -24.10
C ILE A 340 -5.68 17.45 -23.59
N GLY A 341 -6.56 18.02 -24.42
CA GLY A 341 -8.01 18.04 -24.18
C GLY A 341 -8.74 16.94 -24.91
N LEU A 342 -10.06 16.86 -24.72
CA LEU A 342 -10.92 15.99 -25.53
C LEU A 342 -11.24 16.69 -26.85
N GLY A 343 -11.20 15.96 -27.95
CA GLY A 343 -11.45 16.50 -29.28
C GLY A 343 -12.88 17.03 -29.42
N ALA A 344 -13.84 16.35 -28.80
CA ALA A 344 -15.25 16.74 -28.83
C ALA A 344 -15.48 18.15 -28.27
N THR A 345 -14.68 18.56 -27.29
CA THR A 345 -14.84 19.86 -26.63
C THR A 345 -14.29 20.96 -27.52
N GLN A 346 -13.22 20.68 -28.26
CA GLN A 346 -12.69 21.59 -29.29
C GLN A 346 -13.67 21.77 -30.45
N VAL A 347 -14.34 20.70 -30.89
CA VAL A 347 -15.36 20.79 -31.96
C VAL A 347 -16.54 21.65 -31.51
N VAL A 348 -17.03 21.47 -30.28
CA VAL A 348 -18.11 22.31 -29.74
C VAL A 348 -17.67 23.78 -29.65
N SER A 349 -16.45 24.06 -29.19
CA SER A 349 -15.90 25.42 -29.15
C SER A 349 -15.72 26.03 -30.54
N ALA A 350 -15.27 25.26 -31.52
CA ALA A 350 -15.10 25.72 -32.90
C ALA A 350 -16.44 25.98 -33.60
N ALA A 351 -17.41 25.08 -33.43
CA ALA A 351 -18.77 25.25 -33.93
C ALA A 351 -19.46 26.46 -33.28
N ALA A 352 -19.23 26.66 -31.98
CA ALA A 352 -19.71 27.84 -31.26
C ALA A 352 -19.16 29.14 -31.84
N LEU A 353 -17.84 29.18 -32.09
CA LEU A 353 -17.20 30.36 -32.68
C LEU A 353 -17.69 30.63 -34.11
N ALA A 354 -17.88 29.58 -34.91
CA ALA A 354 -18.41 29.69 -36.27
C ALA A 354 -19.88 30.15 -36.31
N ALA A 355 -20.68 29.77 -35.31
CA ALA A 355 -22.10 30.12 -35.24
C ALA A 355 -22.37 31.51 -34.63
N ALA A 356 -21.44 32.08 -33.86
CA ALA A 356 -21.72 33.24 -33.04
C ALA A 356 -21.76 34.59 -33.79
N GLY A 357 -21.11 34.73 -34.95
CA GLY A 357 -20.92 36.04 -35.60
C GLY A 357 -20.33 37.09 -34.64
N ASP A 358 -20.58 38.39 -34.88
CA ASP A 358 -20.10 39.49 -34.00
C ASP A 358 -20.94 39.68 -32.71
N GLY A 359 -21.90 38.79 -32.41
CA GLY A 359 -22.85 38.94 -31.30
C GLY A 359 -22.34 38.42 -29.95
N ALA A 360 -21.99 39.32 -29.02
CA ALA A 360 -21.44 38.99 -27.71
C ALA A 360 -22.34 38.10 -26.81
N GLU A 361 -23.67 38.17 -26.93
CA GLU A 361 -24.59 37.30 -26.18
C GLU A 361 -24.60 35.86 -26.68
N THR A 362 -24.54 35.65 -28.01
CA THR A 362 -24.53 34.33 -28.65
C THR A 362 -23.26 33.55 -28.26
N VAL A 363 -22.11 34.23 -28.24
CA VAL A 363 -20.83 33.66 -27.75
C VAL A 363 -20.97 33.17 -26.31
N ARG A 364 -21.61 33.95 -25.44
CA ARG A 364 -21.74 33.62 -24.01
C ARG A 364 -22.64 32.41 -23.77
N LEU A 365 -23.78 32.32 -24.48
CA LEU A 365 -24.67 31.16 -24.40
C LEU A 365 -23.97 29.88 -24.84
N LEU A 366 -23.24 29.93 -25.96
CA LEU A 366 -22.52 28.78 -26.50
C LEU A 366 -21.36 28.33 -25.60
N ALA A 367 -20.68 29.27 -24.93
CA ALA A 367 -19.66 28.94 -23.92
C ALA A 367 -20.25 28.14 -22.75
N TRP A 368 -21.45 28.50 -22.26
CA TRP A 368 -22.13 27.74 -21.21
C TRP A 368 -22.56 26.34 -21.66
N VAL A 369 -23.02 26.20 -22.91
CA VAL A 369 -23.33 24.88 -23.50
C VAL A 369 -22.06 24.02 -23.58
N GLY A 370 -20.94 24.59 -24.03
CA GLY A 370 -19.64 23.90 -24.07
C GLY A 370 -19.16 23.46 -22.69
N LEU A 371 -19.34 24.31 -21.67
CA LEU A 371 -19.02 23.94 -20.28
C LEU A 371 -19.92 22.82 -19.76
N ALA A 372 -21.22 22.86 -20.03
CA ALA A 372 -22.15 21.82 -19.62
C ALA A 372 -21.81 20.46 -20.24
N ILE A 373 -21.49 20.44 -21.55
CA ILE A 373 -21.04 19.23 -22.24
C ILE A 373 -19.74 18.70 -21.62
N ASN A 374 -18.77 19.57 -21.33
CA ASN A 374 -17.53 19.19 -20.64
C ASN A 374 -17.80 18.49 -19.30
N ILE A 375 -18.69 19.06 -18.47
CA ILE A 375 -19.05 18.49 -17.18
C ILE A 375 -19.67 17.09 -17.34
N VAL A 376 -20.57 16.91 -18.32
CA VAL A 376 -21.18 15.61 -18.62
C VAL A 376 -20.12 14.60 -19.01
N VAL A 377 -19.19 14.97 -19.89
CA VAL A 377 -18.14 14.04 -20.35
C VAL A 377 -17.20 13.67 -19.21
N ILE A 378 -16.80 14.62 -18.37
CA ILE A 378 -16.04 14.37 -17.14
C ILE A 378 -16.77 13.38 -16.23
N ALA A 379 -18.08 13.55 -16.03
CA ALA A 379 -18.89 12.65 -15.22
C ALA A 379 -18.94 11.23 -15.82
N VAL A 380 -19.14 11.11 -17.14
CA VAL A 380 -19.18 9.83 -17.85
C VAL A 380 -17.86 9.08 -17.72
N PHE A 381 -16.71 9.70 -18.00
CA PHE A 381 -15.42 9.03 -17.87
C PHE A 381 -15.07 8.71 -16.41
N THR A 382 -15.51 9.53 -15.46
CA THR A 382 -15.35 9.23 -14.02
C THR A 382 -16.17 8.00 -13.61
N LEU A 383 -17.41 7.91 -14.08
CA LEU A 383 -18.27 6.74 -13.84
C LEU A 383 -17.71 5.48 -14.48
N ILE A 384 -17.24 5.57 -15.72
CA ILE A 384 -16.60 4.45 -16.42
C ILE A 384 -15.33 4.01 -15.68
N GLY A 385 -14.49 4.95 -15.24
CA GLY A 385 -13.32 4.66 -14.41
C GLY A 385 -13.70 3.89 -13.14
N TRP A 386 -14.75 4.33 -12.45
CA TRP A 386 -15.25 3.65 -11.26
C TRP A 386 -15.73 2.22 -11.56
N LEU A 387 -16.51 2.03 -12.62
CA LEU A 387 -16.95 0.69 -13.04
C LEU A 387 -15.78 -0.20 -13.49
N ALA A 388 -14.77 0.38 -14.16
CA ALA A 388 -13.60 -0.33 -14.66
C ALA A 388 -12.65 -0.78 -13.53
N THR A 389 -12.65 -0.11 -12.36
CA THR A 389 -11.90 -0.57 -11.18
C THR A 389 -12.40 -1.92 -10.62
N ARG A 390 -13.61 -2.33 -11.01
CA ARG A 390 -14.23 -3.63 -10.68
C ARG A 390 -14.10 -4.62 -11.85
N PRO A 391 -12.85 -4.96 -12.23
CA PRO A 391 -12.41 -5.46 -13.56
C PRO A 391 -13.50 -5.72 -14.62
N SER A 392 -14.31 -4.70 -14.93
CA SER A 392 -15.48 -4.87 -15.79
C SER A 392 -15.07 -4.70 -17.24
N VAL A 393 -14.99 -5.82 -17.97
CA VAL A 393 -14.63 -5.83 -19.40
C VAL A 393 -15.60 -4.97 -20.22
N ILE A 394 -16.87 -4.90 -19.83
CA ILE A 394 -17.89 -4.08 -20.50
C ILE A 394 -17.60 -2.60 -20.29
N ALA A 395 -17.32 -2.17 -19.06
CA ALA A 395 -17.00 -0.78 -18.77
C ALA A 395 -15.75 -0.31 -19.53
N PHE A 396 -14.70 -1.15 -19.56
CA PHE A 396 -13.52 -0.90 -20.38
C PHE A 396 -13.86 -0.76 -21.86
N GLY A 397 -14.67 -1.68 -22.41
CA GLY A 397 -15.07 -1.65 -23.82
C GLY A 397 -15.80 -0.36 -24.20
N ILE A 398 -16.77 0.07 -23.38
CA ILE A 398 -17.52 1.31 -23.61
C ILE A 398 -16.58 2.52 -23.54
N GLY A 399 -15.75 2.61 -22.49
CA GLY A 399 -14.82 3.72 -22.31
C GLY A 399 -13.79 3.85 -23.44
N ILE A 400 -13.20 2.72 -23.85
CA ILE A 400 -12.24 2.68 -24.96
C ILE A 400 -12.92 3.12 -26.25
N ALA A 401 -14.14 2.65 -26.53
CA ALA A 401 -14.88 3.04 -27.73
C ALA A 401 -15.16 4.54 -27.77
N LEU A 402 -15.66 5.12 -26.67
CA LEU A 402 -15.93 6.56 -26.57
C LEU A 402 -14.64 7.38 -26.75
N PHE A 403 -13.56 6.97 -26.10
CA PHE A 403 -12.29 7.69 -26.18
C PHE A 403 -11.61 7.54 -27.55
N ALA A 404 -11.77 6.39 -28.22
CA ALA A 404 -11.31 6.18 -29.59
C ALA A 404 -12.09 7.05 -30.59
N LEU A 405 -13.40 7.21 -30.41
CA LEU A 405 -14.19 8.15 -31.21
C LEU A 405 -13.70 9.59 -31.06
N ASP A 406 -13.37 9.99 -29.83
CA ASP A 406 -12.77 11.30 -29.56
C ASP A 406 -11.38 11.46 -30.22
N THR A 407 -10.59 10.37 -30.23
CA THR A 407 -9.28 10.32 -30.90
C THR A 407 -9.37 10.60 -32.41
N LEU A 408 -10.44 10.14 -33.07
CA LEU A 408 -10.65 10.38 -34.51
C LEU A 408 -10.78 11.88 -34.83
N ILE A 409 -11.25 12.69 -33.88
CA ILE A 409 -11.37 14.14 -34.07
C ILE A 409 -9.99 14.77 -34.26
N PHE A 410 -9.00 14.36 -33.46
CA PHE A 410 -7.61 14.85 -33.60
C PHE A 410 -6.98 14.44 -34.92
N LEU A 411 -7.26 13.21 -35.36
CA LEU A 411 -6.80 12.74 -36.67
C LEU A 411 -7.37 13.60 -37.81
N LEU A 412 -8.67 13.93 -37.75
CA LEU A 412 -9.32 14.79 -38.73
C LEU A 412 -8.83 16.25 -38.66
N ALA A 413 -8.49 16.73 -37.47
CA ALA A 413 -7.95 18.07 -37.24
C ALA A 413 -6.46 18.20 -37.58
N GLY A 414 -5.75 17.10 -37.85
CA GLY A 414 -4.31 17.09 -38.11
C GLY A 414 -3.44 17.38 -36.88
N ASP A 415 -4.01 17.24 -35.67
CA ASP A 415 -3.27 17.41 -34.41
C ASP A 415 -2.55 16.12 -34.04
N TRP A 416 -1.34 15.96 -34.59
CA TRP A 416 -0.50 14.78 -34.38
C TRP A 416 -0.06 14.60 -32.93
N VAL A 417 0.07 15.69 -32.15
CA VAL A 417 0.49 15.61 -30.74
C VAL A 417 -0.68 15.11 -29.89
N GLY A 418 -1.87 15.69 -30.07
CA GLY A 418 -3.10 15.22 -29.44
C GLY A 418 -3.40 13.76 -29.78
N LEU A 419 -3.23 13.38 -31.05
CA LEU A 419 -3.38 12.00 -31.53
C LEU A 419 -2.41 11.03 -30.83
N ALA A 420 -1.14 11.39 -30.69
CA ALA A 420 -0.13 10.55 -30.04
C ALA A 420 -0.46 10.34 -28.54
N PHE A 421 -0.90 11.38 -27.84
CA PHE A 421 -1.33 11.27 -26.45
C PHE A 421 -2.56 10.36 -26.30
N HIS A 422 -3.55 10.51 -27.18
CA HIS A 422 -4.75 9.67 -27.17
C HIS A 422 -4.43 8.21 -27.47
N ALA A 423 -3.56 7.93 -28.45
CA ALA A 423 -3.07 6.59 -28.74
C ALA A 423 -2.38 5.95 -27.52
N LEU A 424 -1.58 6.72 -26.78
CA LEU A 424 -0.95 6.26 -25.54
C LEU A 424 -1.98 5.87 -24.47
N ALA A 425 -2.97 6.74 -24.23
CA ALA A 425 -4.04 6.45 -23.27
C ALA A 425 -4.88 5.23 -23.69
N LEU A 426 -5.23 5.10 -24.98
CA LEU A 426 -5.91 3.92 -25.52
C LEU A 426 -5.10 2.64 -25.33
N TYR A 427 -3.78 2.69 -25.55
CA TYR A 427 -2.90 1.56 -25.31
C TYR A 427 -2.99 1.08 -23.85
N PHE A 428 -2.85 1.99 -22.88
CA PHE A 428 -2.92 1.61 -21.47
C PHE A 428 -4.31 1.12 -21.05
N MET A 429 -5.39 1.75 -21.52
CA MET A 429 -6.76 1.26 -21.28
C MET A 429 -6.95 -0.15 -21.86
N GLY A 430 -6.42 -0.40 -23.06
CA GLY A 430 -6.43 -1.71 -23.73
C GLY A 430 -5.70 -2.79 -22.94
N THR A 431 -4.50 -2.49 -22.41
CA THR A 431 -3.77 -3.43 -21.54
C THR A 431 -4.53 -3.75 -20.24
N GLY A 432 -5.24 -2.77 -19.67
CA GLY A 432 -6.11 -2.98 -18.51
C GLY A 432 -7.30 -3.88 -18.83
N MET A 433 -7.95 -3.69 -19.98
CA MET A 433 -9.04 -4.55 -20.44
C MET A 433 -8.58 -6.00 -20.67
N GLN A 434 -7.40 -6.20 -21.24
CA GLN A 434 -6.83 -7.54 -21.43
C GLN A 434 -6.60 -8.24 -20.08
N ALA A 435 -6.07 -7.52 -19.10
CA ALA A 435 -5.88 -8.04 -17.74
C ALA A 435 -7.23 -8.40 -17.08
N ALA A 436 -8.24 -7.54 -17.22
CA ALA A 436 -9.60 -7.82 -16.72
C ALA A 436 -10.22 -9.07 -17.38
N ARG A 437 -10.00 -9.28 -18.68
CA ARG A 437 -10.42 -10.51 -19.39
C ARG A 437 -9.70 -11.74 -18.86
N ALA A 438 -8.39 -11.65 -18.62
CA ALA A 438 -7.61 -12.75 -18.07
C ALA A 438 -8.10 -13.14 -16.67
N MET A 439 -8.37 -12.16 -15.80
CA MET A 439 -8.95 -12.39 -14.47
C MET A 439 -10.32 -13.08 -14.55
N ARG A 440 -11.20 -12.62 -15.45
CA ARG A 440 -12.52 -13.24 -15.65
C ARG A 440 -12.42 -14.68 -16.15
N ARG A 441 -11.50 -14.97 -17.07
CA ARG A 441 -11.25 -16.34 -17.57
C ARG A 441 -10.73 -17.25 -16.46
N ALA A 442 -9.79 -16.76 -15.64
CA ALA A 442 -9.25 -17.51 -14.51
C ALA A 442 -10.34 -17.85 -13.49
N ALA A 443 -11.23 -16.90 -13.18
CA ALA A 443 -12.36 -17.12 -12.30
C ALA A 443 -13.36 -18.16 -12.85
N SER A 444 -13.60 -18.17 -14.17
CA SER A 444 -14.47 -19.16 -14.81
C SER A 444 -13.84 -20.55 -14.98
N ALA A 445 -12.51 -20.66 -14.88
CA ALA A 445 -11.77 -21.92 -15.02
C ALA A 445 -11.50 -22.61 -13.68
N ALA A 446 -11.76 -21.95 -12.55
CA ALA A 446 -11.62 -22.56 -11.24
C ALA A 446 -12.66 -23.69 -11.07
N PRO A 447 -12.26 -24.89 -10.63
CA PRO A 447 -13.21 -25.99 -10.41
C PRO A 447 -14.25 -25.57 -9.37
N ALA A 448 -15.50 -25.96 -9.58
CA ALA A 448 -16.56 -25.73 -8.62
C ALA A 448 -16.16 -26.33 -7.26
N PRO A 449 -16.45 -25.65 -6.13
CA PRO A 449 -16.19 -26.21 -4.81
C PRO A 449 -16.90 -27.56 -4.68
N ALA A 450 -16.14 -28.59 -4.31
CA ALA A 450 -16.60 -29.97 -4.16
C ALA A 450 -17.52 -30.15 -2.95
#